data_AF-A0A349W2Q1-F1
#
_entry.id   AF-A0A349W2Q1-F1
#
_cell.length_a   1.000
_cell.length_b   1.000
_cell.length_c   1.000
_cell.angle_alpha   90.00
_cell.angle_beta   90.00
_cell.angle_gamma   90.00
#
_symmetry.space_group_name_H-M   'P 1'
#
loop_
_entity.id
_entity.type
_entity.pdbx_description
1 polymer ?
#
loop_
_entity_poly.entity_id
_entity_poly.type
_entity_poly.pdbx_seq_one_letter_code
_entity_poly.pdbx_strand_id
1 'polypeptide(L)'
;MQHRYTLSGMSCDGCKTTIEHALNELPGVHAEVTLNPPSITITSQKHIPLQQLQEIISKLGPYQIGEAHQHTSEVPSDQSMEVPPIHSEQQHNHSAQSNATMHQSQTLATPDKVHHSTSADKYYCPMLCEGDKLYDSPGSCPVCGMHLVKHDSVSHSDQEHQHNPPIQSSTAVPTPHSHVHNDHNTTHQPKTASPADKAHGNPSADKYYCPMHCEGDKLYGEPGNCPVCGMNLEKVPILKTDLQYTCPMHPEIVQDHPGNCPICGMDLVPIANGNNADDDHTYRNLRMKLWVSILFTVPIFILSMGEMLPGNPIGKIIPPSWSGWIQLVLSLPVVFYTCWSFFQRGWVSFKTWRLNMFSLIALGAGAAFVYSLVGLFFPQIFPDELKNHHGYIALYFESVTVILTLVLLGQVMEAKAHSKTNSAIKELIKLSPSEATRVENGIDKKIGIDQIQLGDILKVKPGDKIPVDGQITDGNSSIDESMLTGEPIPVEKQEGDHVSSGTINGDRSFLMKAERIGSDTLLAQIIQLVNDASRSKAPIQRLTDKVSEVFVPIVIIIAILTFLTWWLWVPSASLAFGFANALAVLIVACPCALGLATPMSVMVGV
;
A
#
# COMPACT_ATOMS: atom_id res chain seq x y z
N MET A 1 -42.10 -25.42 -25.42
CA MET A 1 -42.35 -24.49 -24.29
C MET A 1 -41.13 -23.61 -24.14
N GLN A 2 -41.31 -22.34 -23.79
CA GLN A 2 -40.24 -21.38 -23.55
C GLN A 2 -40.38 -20.86 -22.13
N HIS A 3 -39.31 -20.96 -21.33
CA HIS A 3 -39.26 -20.47 -19.95
C HIS A 3 -38.08 -19.51 -19.81
N ARG A 4 -38.25 -18.45 -19.01
CA ARG A 4 -37.18 -17.48 -18.72
C ARG A 4 -36.88 -17.47 -17.23
N TYR A 5 -35.59 -17.54 -16.91
CA TYR A 5 -35.07 -17.59 -15.55
C TYR A 5 -34.06 -16.46 -15.34
N THR A 6 -33.99 -15.93 -14.13
CA THR A 6 -32.88 -15.07 -13.70
C THR A 6 -31.68 -15.94 -13.33
N LEU A 7 -30.46 -15.47 -13.60
CA LEU A 7 -29.23 -16.22 -13.31
C LEU A 7 -28.23 -15.34 -12.56
N SER A 8 -27.95 -15.69 -11.31
CA SER A 8 -26.97 -15.01 -10.47
C SER A 8 -25.60 -15.68 -10.57
N GLY A 9 -24.53 -14.87 -10.54
CA GLY A 9 -23.14 -15.33 -10.43
C GLY A 9 -22.28 -15.19 -11.70
N MET A 10 -22.85 -14.85 -12.86
CA MET A 10 -22.05 -14.55 -14.07
C MET A 10 -21.39 -13.16 -13.98
N SER A 11 -20.16 -13.05 -14.48
CA SER A 11 -19.39 -11.78 -14.50
C SER A 11 -18.77 -11.41 -15.85
N CYS A 12 -18.72 -12.33 -16.82
CA CYS A 12 -18.18 -12.09 -18.16
C CYS A 12 -18.85 -12.97 -19.23
N ASP A 13 -18.59 -12.68 -20.50
CA ASP A 13 -19.08 -13.48 -21.63
C ASP A 13 -18.51 -14.91 -21.66
N GLY A 14 -17.35 -15.16 -21.03
CA GLY A 14 -16.86 -16.52 -20.80
C GLY A 14 -17.84 -17.35 -19.96
N CYS A 15 -18.30 -16.82 -18.82
CA CYS A 15 -19.34 -17.46 -18.01
C CYS A 15 -20.63 -17.68 -18.80
N LYS A 16 -21.04 -16.71 -19.65
CA LYS A 16 -22.20 -16.82 -20.53
C LYS A 16 -22.05 -18.04 -21.45
N THR A 17 -20.97 -18.12 -22.22
CA THR A 17 -20.73 -19.18 -23.21
C THR A 17 -20.58 -20.56 -22.58
N THR A 18 -19.91 -20.69 -21.42
CA THR A 18 -19.80 -21.98 -20.72
C THR A 18 -21.16 -22.52 -20.26
N ILE A 19 -22.02 -21.66 -19.70
CA ILE A 19 -23.36 -22.06 -19.24
C ILE A 19 -24.27 -22.33 -20.44
N GLU A 20 -24.17 -21.53 -21.50
CA GLU A 20 -24.92 -21.71 -22.74
C GLU A 20 -24.57 -23.04 -23.42
N HIS A 21 -23.29 -23.43 -23.47
CA HIS A 21 -22.87 -24.73 -24.01
C HIS A 21 -23.47 -25.90 -23.20
N ALA A 22 -23.24 -25.90 -21.88
CA ALA A 22 -23.66 -27.00 -21.00
C ALA A 22 -25.19 -27.20 -20.91
N LEU A 23 -25.98 -26.13 -21.12
CA LEU A 23 -27.44 -26.24 -21.21
C LEU A 23 -27.92 -26.76 -22.58
N ASN A 24 -27.18 -26.49 -23.66
CA ASN A 24 -27.48 -26.97 -25.01
C ASN A 24 -27.04 -28.43 -25.25
N GLU A 25 -26.20 -29.00 -24.39
CA GLU A 25 -25.92 -30.45 -24.36
C GLU A 25 -27.14 -31.31 -23.95
N LEU A 26 -28.19 -30.71 -23.37
CA LEU A 26 -29.39 -31.43 -22.97
C LEU A 26 -30.26 -31.86 -24.17
N PRO A 27 -30.67 -33.13 -24.28
CA PRO A 27 -31.38 -33.65 -25.43
C PRO A 27 -32.78 -33.02 -25.59
N GLY A 28 -32.94 -32.21 -26.64
CA GLY A 28 -34.20 -31.53 -26.96
C GLY A 28 -34.36 -30.13 -26.33
N VAL A 29 -33.25 -29.54 -25.87
CA VAL A 29 -33.19 -28.19 -25.28
C VAL A 29 -32.46 -27.23 -26.22
N HIS A 30 -32.93 -26.00 -26.29
CA HIS A 30 -32.18 -24.86 -26.80
C HIS A 30 -32.16 -23.76 -25.73
N ALA A 31 -30.99 -23.45 -25.19
CA ALA A 31 -30.79 -22.41 -24.19
C ALA A 31 -30.04 -21.21 -24.80
N GLU A 32 -30.50 -20.01 -24.48
CA GLU A 32 -29.88 -18.75 -24.83
C GLU A 32 -29.61 -17.97 -23.53
N VAL A 33 -28.38 -17.49 -23.35
CA VAL A 33 -27.94 -16.83 -22.11
C VAL A 33 -27.58 -15.38 -22.39
N THR A 34 -28.08 -14.47 -21.56
CA THR A 34 -27.86 -13.02 -21.63
C THR A 34 -27.16 -12.54 -20.37
N LEU A 35 -26.15 -11.68 -20.52
CA LEU A 35 -25.36 -11.14 -19.39
C LEU A 35 -25.99 -9.87 -18.78
N ASN A 36 -26.69 -9.07 -19.59
CA ASN A 36 -27.35 -7.83 -19.16
C ASN A 36 -28.71 -7.65 -19.87
N PRO A 37 -29.86 -7.79 -19.18
CA PRO A 37 -30.00 -8.30 -17.81
C PRO A 37 -29.61 -9.79 -17.71
N PRO A 38 -29.05 -10.25 -16.57
CA PRO A 38 -28.54 -11.61 -16.44
C PRO A 38 -29.67 -12.64 -16.37
N SER A 39 -29.93 -13.32 -17.50
CA SER A 39 -31.05 -14.25 -17.63
C SER A 39 -30.83 -15.35 -18.68
N ILE A 40 -31.44 -16.52 -18.42
CA ILE A 40 -31.47 -17.67 -19.34
C ILE A 40 -32.86 -17.75 -19.95
N THR A 41 -32.93 -17.96 -21.26
CA THR A 41 -34.15 -18.34 -21.99
C THR A 41 -34.01 -19.79 -22.46
N ILE A 42 -34.85 -20.69 -21.94
CA ILE A 42 -34.82 -22.13 -22.25
C ILE A 42 -36.03 -22.51 -23.09
N THR A 43 -35.79 -23.00 -24.29
CA THR A 43 -36.81 -23.55 -25.19
C THR A 43 -36.66 -25.07 -25.25
N SER A 44 -37.71 -25.81 -24.87
CA SER A 44 -37.69 -27.28 -24.81
C SER A 44 -39.02 -27.89 -25.25
N GLN A 45 -39.00 -29.12 -25.77
CA GLN A 45 -40.20 -29.90 -26.08
C GLN A 45 -40.87 -30.51 -24.82
N LYS A 46 -40.12 -30.67 -23.73
CA LYS A 46 -40.61 -31.18 -22.43
C LYS A 46 -40.27 -30.19 -21.31
N HIS A 47 -41.13 -30.09 -20.31
CA HIS A 47 -40.80 -29.33 -19.10
C HIS A 47 -39.65 -30.01 -18.35
N ILE A 48 -38.68 -29.23 -17.88
CA ILE A 48 -37.49 -29.71 -17.16
C ILE A 48 -37.53 -29.12 -15.73
N PRO A 49 -37.41 -29.93 -14.68
CA PRO A 49 -37.45 -29.43 -13.31
C PRO A 49 -36.32 -28.44 -13.01
N LEU A 50 -36.62 -27.38 -12.26
CA LEU A 50 -35.64 -26.36 -11.85
C LEU A 50 -34.42 -26.99 -11.15
N GLN A 51 -34.63 -28.06 -10.35
CA GLN A 51 -33.53 -28.76 -9.67
C GLN A 51 -32.51 -29.34 -10.66
N GLN A 52 -32.97 -29.91 -11.79
CA GLN A 52 -32.08 -30.53 -12.78
C GLN A 52 -31.22 -29.48 -13.51
N LEU A 53 -31.82 -28.32 -13.82
CA LEU A 53 -31.08 -27.20 -14.39
C LEU A 53 -30.05 -26.65 -13.39
N GLN A 54 -30.44 -26.49 -12.13
CA GLN A 54 -29.57 -26.01 -11.06
C GLN A 54 -28.43 -26.99 -10.73
N GLU A 55 -28.62 -28.30 -10.87
CA GLU A 55 -27.57 -29.32 -10.68
C GLU A 55 -26.52 -29.31 -11.79
N ILE A 56 -26.92 -28.99 -13.04
CA ILE A 56 -25.98 -28.85 -14.16
C ILE A 56 -25.18 -27.56 -14.01
N ILE A 57 -25.87 -26.45 -13.74
CA ILE A 57 -25.25 -25.14 -13.59
C ILE A 57 -24.33 -25.06 -12.36
N SER A 58 -24.64 -25.70 -11.24
CA SER A 58 -23.78 -25.69 -10.05
C SER A 58 -22.48 -26.50 -10.21
N LYS A 59 -22.40 -27.42 -11.17
CA LYS A 59 -21.14 -28.12 -11.53
C LYS A 59 -20.15 -27.23 -12.29
N LEU A 60 -20.61 -26.10 -12.83
CA LEU A 60 -19.80 -25.13 -13.59
C LEU A 60 -19.27 -23.99 -12.70
N GLY A 61 -19.83 -23.79 -11.50
CA GLY A 61 -19.47 -22.68 -10.61
C GLY A 61 -20.59 -22.30 -9.63
N PRO A 62 -20.41 -21.22 -8.84
CA PRO A 62 -21.32 -20.79 -7.79
C PRO A 62 -22.55 -20.03 -8.32
N TYR A 63 -23.18 -20.56 -9.37
CA TYR A 63 -24.28 -19.93 -10.10
C TYR A 63 -25.65 -20.37 -9.55
N GLN A 64 -26.64 -19.48 -9.54
CA GLN A 64 -28.00 -19.74 -9.01
C GLN A 64 -29.11 -19.31 -9.97
N ILE A 65 -30.08 -20.19 -10.21
CA ILE A 65 -31.25 -19.96 -11.06
C ILE A 65 -32.45 -19.51 -10.21
N GLY A 66 -33.10 -18.41 -10.60
CA GLY A 66 -34.37 -17.94 -10.04
C GLY A 66 -35.49 -17.90 -11.08
N GLU A 67 -36.75 -17.99 -10.63
CA GLU A 67 -37.90 -17.79 -11.51
C GLU A 67 -38.15 -16.29 -11.75
N ALA A 68 -38.42 -15.92 -13.01
CA ALA A 68 -38.68 -14.52 -13.37
C ALA A 68 -40.14 -14.14 -13.10
N HIS A 69 -40.41 -13.47 -11.98
CA HIS A 69 -41.73 -12.90 -11.71
C HIS A 69 -42.14 -11.89 -12.79
N GLN A 70 -43.35 -12.07 -13.36
CA GLN A 70 -43.90 -11.17 -14.37
C GLN A 70 -44.45 -9.90 -13.71
N HIS A 71 -43.75 -8.78 -13.88
CA HIS A 71 -44.30 -7.46 -13.58
C HIS A 71 -45.21 -6.98 -14.72
N THR A 72 -46.52 -7.19 -14.58
CA THR A 72 -47.50 -6.42 -15.35
C THR A 72 -47.65 -5.02 -14.76
N SER A 73 -47.71 -4.00 -15.62
CA SER A 73 -47.92 -2.61 -15.22
C SER A 73 -49.40 -2.27 -15.25
N GLU A 74 -49.94 -1.71 -14.16
CA GLU A 74 -51.28 -1.11 -14.15
C GLU A 74 -51.34 0.10 -13.20
N VAL A 75 -52.34 0.96 -13.39
CA VAL A 75 -52.39 2.35 -12.89
C VAL A 75 -53.23 2.42 -11.59
N PRO A 76 -52.85 3.22 -10.57
CA PRO A 76 -53.48 3.15 -9.25
C PRO A 76 -54.87 3.78 -9.17
N SER A 77 -55.75 3.15 -8.38
CA SER A 77 -57.06 3.71 -8.00
C SER A 77 -57.48 3.32 -6.56
N ASP A 78 -57.25 4.26 -5.62
CA ASP A 78 -58.10 4.63 -4.47
C ASP A 78 -58.47 3.60 -3.35
N GLN A 79 -58.79 4.15 -2.17
CA GLN A 79 -59.53 3.59 -1.01
C GLN A 79 -58.82 2.65 0.01
N SER A 80 -58.37 3.28 1.11
CA SER A 80 -58.85 3.09 2.50
C SER A 80 -58.77 1.75 3.26
N MET A 81 -58.34 1.85 4.55
CA MET A 81 -58.66 0.96 5.70
C MET A 81 -58.03 -0.46 5.69
N GLU A 82 -57.75 -1.19 6.79
CA GLU A 82 -57.70 -0.93 8.26
C GLU A 82 -56.82 -2.01 8.98
N VAL A 83 -56.56 -1.89 10.31
CA VAL A 83 -55.63 -2.70 11.17
C VAL A 83 -56.18 -2.67 12.63
N PRO A 84 -56.04 -3.67 13.58
CA PRO A 84 -55.10 -4.81 13.75
C PRO A 84 -55.87 -6.17 13.70
N PRO A 85 -55.92 -7.16 14.67
CA PRO A 85 -55.08 -7.66 15.81
C PRO A 85 -54.55 -9.13 15.63
N ILE A 86 -53.47 -9.68 16.24
CA ILE A 86 -52.92 -9.88 17.62
C ILE A 86 -53.18 -11.30 18.25
N HIS A 87 -52.08 -11.96 18.67
CA HIS A 87 -51.84 -13.08 19.66
C HIS A 87 -52.60 -14.44 19.68
N SER A 88 -51.80 -15.52 19.87
CA SER A 88 -51.89 -16.58 20.93
C SER A 88 -50.65 -17.52 20.83
N GLU A 89 -49.78 -17.68 21.84
CA GLU A 89 -49.74 -18.79 22.85
C GLU A 89 -49.61 -20.23 22.28
N GLN A 90 -48.98 -21.25 22.88
CA GLN A 90 -47.99 -21.52 23.94
C GLN A 90 -48.12 -23.05 24.22
N GLN A 91 -47.05 -23.83 24.46
CA GLN A 91 -47.08 -25.03 25.35
C GLN A 91 -45.68 -25.67 25.57
N HIS A 92 -45.56 -26.42 26.68
CA HIS A 92 -44.34 -27.13 27.16
C HIS A 92 -44.35 -28.62 26.70
N ASN A 93 -43.36 -29.51 26.92
CA ASN A 93 -42.22 -29.63 27.87
C ASN A 93 -41.15 -30.60 27.24
N HIS A 94 -40.11 -31.22 27.85
CA HIS A 94 -39.67 -31.42 29.24
C HIS A 94 -38.14 -31.74 29.38
N SER A 95 -37.75 -32.43 30.47
CA SER A 95 -36.41 -32.81 31.01
C SER A 95 -36.00 -34.29 30.79
N ALA A 96 -34.80 -34.81 31.10
CA ALA A 96 -33.41 -34.29 31.26
C ALA A 96 -32.41 -35.45 31.63
N GLN A 97 -31.09 -35.16 31.69
CA GLN A 97 -30.01 -35.86 32.46
C GLN A 97 -29.63 -37.33 32.09
N SER A 98 -28.44 -37.87 32.41
CA SER A 98 -27.07 -37.32 32.64
C SER A 98 -26.03 -38.46 32.82
N ASN A 99 -24.76 -38.27 32.39
CA ASN A 99 -23.49 -38.59 33.11
C ASN A 99 -22.27 -38.79 32.16
N ALA A 100 -21.06 -38.75 32.72
CA ALA A 100 -19.76 -38.81 32.02
C ALA A 100 -18.85 -39.95 32.55
N THR A 101 -17.68 -40.17 31.93
CA THR A 101 -16.34 -40.33 32.58
C THR A 101 -15.23 -40.51 31.50
N MET A 102 -13.95 -40.38 31.90
CA MET A 102 -12.69 -40.46 31.12
C MET A 102 -12.38 -41.92 30.61
N HIS A 103 -11.30 -42.28 29.88
CA HIS A 103 -9.88 -41.86 29.93
C HIS A 103 -9.01 -42.44 28.78
N GLN A 104 -7.87 -41.78 28.50
CA GLN A 104 -6.54 -42.31 28.06
C GLN A 104 -6.35 -43.23 26.82
N SER A 105 -5.64 -42.65 25.84
CA SER A 105 -4.47 -43.16 25.10
C SER A 105 -3.90 -44.57 25.36
N GLN A 106 -3.49 -45.28 24.29
CA GLN A 106 -2.11 -45.76 24.10
C GLN A 106 -1.79 -46.24 22.66
N THR A 107 -0.49 -46.32 22.35
CA THR A 107 0.12 -46.79 21.08
C THR A 107 0.46 -48.28 21.10
N LEU A 108 0.49 -48.96 19.95
CA LEU A 108 1.48 -50.02 19.64
C LEU A 108 1.59 -50.28 18.12
N ALA A 109 2.46 -51.20 17.68
CA ALA A 109 2.98 -51.25 16.30
C ALA A 109 2.78 -52.59 15.54
N THR A 110 2.92 -52.52 14.21
CA THR A 110 3.52 -53.49 13.21
C THR A 110 3.57 -55.01 13.49
N PRO A 111 3.45 -55.91 12.47
CA PRO A 111 4.08 -55.73 11.14
C PRO A 111 3.40 -56.37 9.89
N ASP A 112 4.08 -56.15 8.75
CA ASP A 112 4.17 -56.97 7.52
C ASP A 112 2.94 -57.39 6.69
N LYS A 113 2.85 -56.79 5.50
CA LYS A 113 2.94 -57.55 4.23
C LYS A 113 3.42 -56.67 3.07
N VAL A 114 4.26 -57.26 2.21
CA VAL A 114 4.94 -56.57 1.09
C VAL A 114 4.08 -56.57 -0.18
N HIS A 115 3.95 -55.41 -0.81
CA HIS A 115 3.59 -55.28 -2.22
C HIS A 115 4.38 -54.13 -2.87
N HIS A 116 4.63 -54.24 -4.19
CA HIS A 116 5.48 -53.29 -4.92
C HIS A 116 4.79 -51.96 -5.22
N SER A 117 5.55 -50.90 -4.99
CA SER A 117 5.51 -49.58 -5.63
C SER A 117 4.55 -49.36 -6.81
N THR A 118 3.63 -48.40 -6.66
CA THR A 118 3.29 -47.44 -7.71
C THR A 118 3.69 -46.04 -7.24
N SER A 119 4.20 -45.20 -8.15
CA SER A 119 4.51 -43.80 -7.85
C SER A 119 3.21 -43.01 -7.70
N ALA A 120 2.99 -42.39 -6.53
CA ALA A 120 1.90 -41.44 -6.36
C ALA A 120 2.23 -40.17 -7.16
N ASP A 121 1.45 -39.91 -8.22
CA ASP A 121 1.53 -38.67 -8.97
C ASP A 121 1.23 -37.50 -8.04
N LYS A 122 2.24 -36.66 -7.78
CA LYS A 122 2.10 -35.41 -7.04
C LYS A 122 1.60 -34.31 -7.96
N TYR A 123 0.79 -33.40 -7.43
CA TYR A 123 0.28 -32.23 -8.13
C TYR A 123 0.49 -30.96 -7.29
N TYR A 124 0.74 -29.82 -7.93
CA TYR A 124 0.93 -28.52 -7.27
C TYR A 124 -0.05 -27.46 -7.80
N CYS A 125 -0.26 -26.39 -7.03
CA CYS A 125 -1.05 -25.25 -7.47
C CYS A 125 -0.14 -24.23 -8.21
N PRO A 126 -0.42 -23.88 -9.48
CA PRO A 126 0.41 -22.90 -10.22
C PRO A 126 0.51 -21.53 -9.57
N MET A 127 -0.51 -21.13 -8.80
CA MET A 127 -0.56 -19.86 -8.05
C MET A 127 0.10 -19.94 -6.66
N LEU A 128 0.70 -21.09 -6.29
CA LEU A 128 1.43 -21.29 -5.03
C LEU A 128 0.64 -20.89 -3.76
N CYS A 129 -0.70 -21.03 -3.81
CA CYS A 129 -1.62 -20.58 -2.75
C CYS A 129 -1.42 -21.23 -1.37
N GLU A 130 -0.73 -22.37 -1.31
CA GLU A 130 -0.31 -23.03 -0.07
C GLU A 130 1.22 -23.29 -0.06
N GLY A 131 1.99 -22.47 -0.80
CA GLY A 131 3.42 -22.68 -1.05
C GLY A 131 3.70 -23.96 -1.84
N ASP A 132 4.79 -24.65 -1.50
CA ASP A 132 5.28 -25.88 -2.14
C ASP A 132 4.42 -27.14 -1.84
N LYS A 133 3.18 -26.97 -1.38
CA LYS A 133 2.30 -28.05 -0.95
C LYS A 133 1.87 -28.91 -2.15
N LEU A 134 2.29 -30.17 -2.14
CA LEU A 134 1.91 -31.17 -3.14
C LEU A 134 0.67 -31.98 -2.70
N TYR A 135 -0.31 -32.06 -3.58
CA TYR A 135 -1.53 -32.86 -3.43
C TYR A 135 -1.36 -34.24 -4.10
N ASP A 136 -2.04 -35.27 -3.59
CA ASP A 136 -1.92 -36.67 -4.05
C ASP A 136 -2.93 -37.07 -5.14
N SER A 137 -3.69 -36.12 -5.68
CA SER A 137 -4.72 -36.38 -6.70
C SER A 137 -4.93 -35.16 -7.62
N PRO A 138 -5.27 -35.36 -8.91
CA PRO A 138 -5.68 -34.27 -9.79
C PRO A 138 -7.02 -33.67 -9.36
N GLY A 139 -7.24 -32.40 -9.67
CA GLY A 139 -8.46 -31.65 -9.32
C GLY A 139 -8.20 -30.15 -9.24
N SER A 140 -9.13 -29.40 -8.64
CA SER A 140 -8.95 -27.97 -8.35
C SER A 140 -8.27 -27.73 -7.00
N CYS A 141 -7.41 -26.72 -6.92
CA CYS A 141 -6.86 -26.22 -5.66
C CYS A 141 -8.00 -25.71 -4.76
N PRO A 142 -8.07 -26.14 -3.48
CA PRO A 142 -9.16 -25.74 -2.58
C PRO A 142 -9.15 -24.26 -2.18
N VAL A 143 -8.07 -23.52 -2.48
CA VAL A 143 -7.94 -22.09 -2.14
C VAL A 143 -8.35 -21.18 -3.30
N CYS A 144 -7.98 -21.50 -4.54
CA CYS A 144 -8.20 -20.63 -5.71
C CYS A 144 -9.01 -21.25 -6.87
N GLY A 145 -9.43 -22.51 -6.76
CA GLY A 145 -10.24 -23.20 -7.78
C GLY A 145 -9.50 -23.63 -9.06
N MET A 146 -8.29 -23.12 -9.33
CA MET A 146 -7.49 -23.52 -10.49
C MET A 146 -7.12 -24.99 -10.48
N HIS A 147 -7.05 -25.60 -11.67
CA HIS A 147 -6.62 -26.98 -11.84
C HIS A 147 -5.17 -27.17 -11.38
N LEU A 148 -4.92 -28.22 -10.60
CA LEU A 148 -3.61 -28.60 -10.11
C LEU A 148 -2.78 -29.21 -11.25
N VAL A 149 -1.51 -28.81 -11.35
CA VAL A 149 -0.59 -29.27 -12.41
C VAL A 149 0.28 -30.40 -11.88
N LYS A 150 0.53 -31.42 -12.69
CA LYS A 150 1.36 -32.57 -12.30
C LYS A 150 2.80 -32.10 -12.01
N HIS A 151 3.37 -32.62 -10.93
CA HIS A 151 4.74 -32.37 -10.52
C HIS A 151 5.61 -33.55 -10.98
N ASP A 152 6.15 -33.46 -12.19
CA ASP A 152 6.94 -34.53 -12.79
C ASP A 152 8.31 -34.67 -12.09
N SER A 153 8.50 -35.79 -11.42
CA SER A 153 9.75 -36.12 -10.72
C SER A 153 10.85 -36.54 -11.69
N VAL A 154 11.46 -35.57 -12.37
CA VAL A 154 12.62 -35.81 -13.25
C VAL A 154 13.86 -36.12 -12.39
N SER A 155 14.36 -37.34 -12.51
CA SER A 155 15.56 -37.79 -11.81
C SER A 155 16.84 -37.21 -12.43
N HIS A 156 17.44 -36.21 -11.78
CA HIS A 156 18.86 -35.89 -11.98
C HIS A 156 19.70 -36.56 -10.89
N SER A 157 20.85 -37.10 -11.30
CA SER A 157 21.70 -37.97 -10.50
C SER A 157 22.57 -37.21 -9.49
N ASP A 158 22.66 -37.73 -8.28
CA ASP A 158 23.72 -37.36 -7.33
C ASP A 158 25.11 -37.65 -7.91
N GLN A 159 25.99 -36.66 -7.86
CA GLN A 159 27.43 -36.87 -7.84
C GLN A 159 28.02 -36.12 -6.66
N GLU A 160 28.34 -36.86 -5.60
CA GLU A 160 29.03 -36.33 -4.43
C GLU A 160 30.46 -35.90 -4.79
N HIS A 161 30.76 -34.60 -4.69
CA HIS A 161 32.13 -34.14 -4.52
C HIS A 161 32.32 -33.42 -3.18
N GLN A 162 33.14 -34.07 -2.35
CA GLN A 162 33.28 -33.85 -0.92
C GLN A 162 33.91 -32.49 -0.59
N HIS A 163 33.47 -31.89 0.52
CA HIS A 163 34.17 -30.79 1.19
C HIS A 163 34.71 -31.25 2.55
N ASN A 164 36.03 -31.13 2.74
CA ASN A 164 36.74 -31.42 3.99
C ASN A 164 38.20 -30.91 3.86
N PRO A 165 38.96 -30.70 4.94
CA PRO A 165 38.73 -29.85 6.13
C PRO A 165 39.73 -28.66 6.16
N PRO A 166 39.66 -27.74 7.16
CA PRO A 166 40.63 -26.64 7.28
C PRO A 166 42.01 -27.07 7.84
N ILE A 167 43.06 -26.32 7.49
CA ILE A 167 44.44 -26.47 8.01
C ILE A 167 44.79 -25.26 8.89
N GLN A 168 45.52 -25.48 9.99
CA GLN A 168 45.89 -24.46 10.97
C GLN A 168 47.32 -23.92 10.82
N SER A 169 47.49 -22.65 11.24
CA SER A 169 48.68 -22.07 11.89
C SER A 169 50.08 -22.19 11.28
N SER A 170 50.70 -21.03 11.03
CA SER A 170 52.05 -20.73 11.54
C SER A 170 52.24 -19.20 11.68
N THR A 171 53.24 -18.79 12.47
CA THR A 171 53.43 -17.41 12.95
C THR A 171 54.70 -16.75 12.40
N ALA A 172 54.68 -15.45 12.09
CA ALA A 172 55.80 -14.52 12.34
C ALA A 172 55.43 -13.05 12.06
N VAL A 173 56.01 -12.15 12.86
CA VAL A 173 56.14 -10.68 12.67
C VAL A 173 57.58 -10.36 13.08
N PRO A 174 58.40 -9.66 12.26
CA PRO A 174 58.56 -8.22 12.46
C PRO A 174 58.82 -7.37 11.20
N THR A 175 58.83 -6.06 11.43
CA THR A 175 59.17 -4.93 10.54
C THR A 175 60.69 -4.61 10.65
N PRO A 176 61.26 -3.42 10.29
CA PRO A 176 60.76 -2.26 9.51
C PRO A 176 61.74 -1.67 8.47
N HIS A 177 61.22 -0.87 7.53
CA HIS A 177 61.95 0.25 6.89
C HIS A 177 60.95 1.35 6.45
N SER A 178 61.24 2.66 6.38
CA SER A 178 61.91 3.62 7.28
C SER A 178 62.36 4.85 6.45
N HIS A 179 61.58 5.94 6.38
CA HIS A 179 61.99 7.35 6.13
C HIS A 179 60.75 8.26 6.42
N VAL A 180 60.73 9.37 7.19
CA VAL A 180 61.68 10.47 7.56
C VAL A 180 61.92 11.44 6.41
N HIS A 181 61.65 12.76 6.48
CA HIS A 181 60.92 13.62 7.43
C HIS A 181 60.52 14.91 6.67
N ASN A 182 59.46 15.62 7.08
CA ASN A 182 59.57 17.03 7.52
C ASN A 182 58.22 17.63 7.93
N ASP A 183 58.23 18.32 9.06
CA ASP A 183 57.17 19.23 9.50
C ASP A 183 57.28 20.59 8.80
N HIS A 184 56.15 21.29 8.67
CA HIS A 184 56.13 22.72 8.99
C HIS A 184 54.78 23.09 9.62
N ASN A 185 54.85 23.94 10.65
CA ASN A 185 53.76 24.23 11.57
C ASN A 185 53.52 25.75 11.61
N THR A 186 52.33 26.21 11.18
CA THR A 186 51.90 27.60 11.36
C THR A 186 50.42 27.68 11.75
N THR A 187 50.19 28.42 12.83
CA THR A 187 48.98 28.44 13.67
C THR A 187 47.90 29.45 13.24
N HIS A 188 46.68 29.24 13.76
CA HIS A 188 45.58 30.22 13.99
C HIS A 188 44.93 30.98 12.81
N GLN A 189 43.66 30.63 12.53
CA GLN A 189 42.43 31.36 12.95
C GLN A 189 42.38 32.91 12.96
N PRO A 190 41.17 33.53 12.90
CA PRO A 190 39.90 33.13 12.25
C PRO A 190 39.21 34.36 11.56
N LYS A 191 37.85 34.37 11.52
CA LYS A 191 36.89 35.42 11.05
C LYS A 191 36.42 35.23 9.60
N THR A 192 35.13 35.44 9.25
CA THR A 192 33.92 35.75 10.05
C THR A 192 32.68 35.20 9.32
N ALA A 193 31.61 34.87 10.03
CA ALA A 193 30.35 34.39 9.46
C ALA A 193 29.16 35.26 9.90
N SER A 194 28.10 35.31 9.07
CA SER A 194 26.88 36.12 9.25
C SER A 194 27.09 37.65 9.13
N PRO A 195 26.02 38.45 8.88
CA PRO A 195 24.59 38.12 8.92
C PRO A 195 24.04 37.53 7.61
N ALA A 196 22.84 36.94 7.71
CA ALA A 196 22.02 36.59 6.57
C ALA A 196 21.18 37.80 6.11
N ASP A 197 20.80 37.82 4.83
CA ASP A 197 19.63 38.59 4.39
C ASP A 197 18.89 37.89 3.24
N LYS A 198 17.63 38.25 3.02
CA LYS A 198 16.72 37.54 2.12
C LYS A 198 16.85 38.01 0.67
N ALA A 199 17.02 37.07 -0.26
CA ALA A 199 16.79 37.30 -1.69
C ALA A 199 15.97 36.16 -2.30
N HIS A 200 14.88 36.49 -3.01
CA HIS A 200 14.13 35.53 -3.80
C HIS A 200 14.92 35.19 -5.08
N GLY A 201 15.57 34.03 -5.11
CA GLY A 201 16.30 33.55 -6.28
C GLY A 201 15.37 33.04 -7.38
N ASN A 202 15.54 33.57 -8.60
CA ASN A 202 14.78 33.21 -9.79
C ASN A 202 15.01 31.72 -10.17
N PRO A 203 13.97 30.90 -10.47
CA PRO A 203 14.10 29.45 -10.65
C PRO A 203 14.63 29.03 -12.04
N SER A 204 15.79 29.54 -12.44
CA SER A 204 16.56 29.02 -13.60
C SER A 204 18.01 29.53 -13.58
N ALA A 205 18.87 28.94 -12.76
CA ALA A 205 20.30 28.92 -13.02
C ALA A 205 20.57 27.79 -14.02
N ASP A 206 20.83 28.14 -15.29
CA ASP A 206 21.14 27.16 -16.33
C ASP A 206 22.42 26.39 -15.97
N LYS A 207 22.30 25.06 -15.87
CA LYS A 207 23.43 24.17 -15.58
C LYS A 207 23.91 23.51 -16.85
N TYR A 208 25.22 23.35 -16.96
CA TYR A 208 25.89 22.75 -18.11
C TYR A 208 26.73 21.57 -17.66
N TYR A 209 26.88 20.55 -18.50
CA TYR A 209 27.67 19.35 -18.25
C TYR A 209 28.72 19.14 -19.34
N CYS A 210 29.77 18.38 -19.04
CA CYS A 210 30.77 17.99 -20.03
C CYS A 210 30.31 16.68 -20.71
N PRO A 211 30.14 16.63 -22.04
CA PRO A 211 29.69 15.41 -22.73
C PRO A 211 30.69 14.24 -22.70
N MET A 212 31.90 14.44 -22.14
CA MET A 212 32.89 13.38 -21.87
C MET A 212 33.00 13.01 -20.39
N HIS A 213 32.15 13.58 -19.51
CA HIS A 213 32.11 13.31 -18.06
C HIS A 213 33.48 13.35 -17.36
N CYS A 214 34.39 14.23 -17.79
CA CYS A 214 35.78 14.26 -17.31
C CYS A 214 35.95 14.61 -15.82
N GLU A 215 34.91 15.15 -15.19
CA GLU A 215 34.80 15.35 -13.73
C GLU A 215 33.52 14.67 -13.19
N GLY A 216 33.10 13.57 -13.80
CA GLY A 216 31.86 12.86 -13.49
C GLY A 216 30.62 13.73 -13.73
N ASP A 217 29.74 13.79 -12.72
CA ASP A 217 28.46 14.51 -12.74
C ASP A 217 28.60 16.02 -12.40
N LYS A 218 29.82 16.57 -12.45
CA LYS A 218 30.09 17.96 -12.10
C LYS A 218 29.43 18.92 -13.10
N LEU A 219 28.46 19.69 -12.59
CA LEU A 219 27.73 20.70 -13.34
C LEU A 219 28.37 22.09 -13.20
N TYR A 220 28.48 22.80 -14.33
CA TYR A 220 28.98 24.17 -14.46
C TYR A 220 27.80 25.15 -14.52
N GLY A 221 27.98 26.37 -14.02
CA GLY A 221 26.93 27.40 -13.96
C GLY A 221 26.91 28.39 -15.14
N GLU A 222 27.84 28.25 -16.09
CA GLU A 222 28.00 29.15 -17.24
C GLU A 222 28.33 28.35 -18.51
N PRO A 223 27.90 28.80 -19.70
CA PRO A 223 28.30 28.19 -20.96
C PRO A 223 29.77 28.49 -21.28
N GLY A 224 30.51 27.47 -21.73
CA GLY A 224 31.93 27.59 -22.08
C GLY A 224 32.54 26.24 -22.39
N ASN A 225 33.87 26.16 -22.50
CA ASN A 225 34.57 24.90 -22.72
C ASN A 225 34.95 24.23 -21.39
N CYS A 226 34.87 22.90 -21.35
CA CYS A 226 35.33 22.07 -20.24
C CYS A 226 36.84 22.29 -19.99
N PRO A 227 37.27 22.64 -18.76
CA PRO A 227 38.67 22.91 -18.45
C PRO A 227 39.59 21.67 -18.54
N VAL A 228 39.02 20.46 -18.59
CA VAL A 228 39.78 19.20 -18.64
C VAL A 228 39.99 18.69 -20.08
N CYS A 229 38.98 18.78 -20.96
CA CYS A 229 39.02 18.23 -22.32
C CYS A 229 38.84 19.26 -23.45
N GLY A 230 38.61 20.54 -23.13
CA GLY A 230 38.50 21.63 -24.11
C GLY A 230 37.22 21.65 -24.95
N MET A 231 36.35 20.65 -24.85
CA MET A 231 35.07 20.62 -25.59
C MET A 231 33.99 21.49 -24.92
N ASN A 232 33.08 22.00 -25.74
CA ASN A 232 31.98 22.87 -25.29
C ASN A 232 31.06 22.14 -24.30
N LEU A 233 30.61 22.86 -23.27
CA LEU A 233 29.72 22.34 -22.23
C LEU A 233 28.26 22.42 -22.71
N GLU A 234 27.57 21.29 -22.65
CA GLU A 234 26.19 21.18 -23.10
C GLU A 234 25.22 21.58 -21.99
N LYS A 235 24.14 22.29 -22.33
CA LYS A 235 23.11 22.68 -21.36
C LYS A 235 22.33 21.44 -20.94
N VAL A 236 22.21 21.21 -19.62
CA VAL A 236 21.34 20.15 -19.08
C VAL A 236 19.89 20.45 -19.50
N PRO A 237 19.21 19.54 -20.22
CA PRO A 237 17.82 19.76 -20.61
C PRO A 237 16.94 19.76 -19.35
N ILE A 238 16.34 20.91 -19.05
CA ILE A 238 15.34 21.02 -17.99
C ILE A 238 14.06 20.37 -18.50
N LEU A 239 13.90 19.09 -18.20
CA LEU A 239 12.69 18.32 -18.51
C LEU A 239 11.48 18.96 -17.80
N LYS A 240 10.70 19.74 -18.54
CA LYS A 240 9.28 19.93 -18.26
C LYS A 240 8.53 18.66 -18.63
N THR A 241 8.64 17.65 -17.78
CA THR A 241 7.52 16.74 -17.62
C THR A 241 6.57 17.36 -16.60
N ASP A 242 5.28 17.43 -16.94
CA ASP A 242 4.27 17.93 -16.01
C ASP A 242 4.04 16.85 -14.93
N LEU A 243 4.91 16.90 -13.91
CA LEU A 243 4.86 16.11 -12.69
C LEU A 243 3.61 16.51 -11.91
N GLN A 244 2.48 15.93 -12.30
CA GLN A 244 1.24 15.97 -11.55
C GLN A 244 1.39 15.15 -10.27
N TYR A 245 0.79 15.64 -9.18
CA TYR A 245 0.77 15.02 -7.86
C TYR A 245 -0.67 14.74 -7.42
N THR A 246 -0.91 13.63 -6.73
CA THR A 246 -2.23 13.22 -6.23
C THR A 246 -2.21 12.90 -4.74
N CYS A 247 -3.38 12.91 -4.10
CA CYS A 247 -3.53 12.52 -2.70
C CYS A 247 -3.85 11.02 -2.61
N PRO A 248 -3.11 10.19 -1.86
CA PRO A 248 -3.43 8.76 -1.70
C PRO A 248 -4.87 8.51 -1.22
N MET A 249 -5.36 9.33 -0.29
CA MET A 249 -6.76 9.28 0.18
C MET A 249 -7.78 9.92 -0.78
N HIS A 250 -7.36 10.75 -1.74
CA HIS A 250 -8.24 11.52 -2.62
C HIS A 250 -7.68 11.56 -4.07
N PRO A 251 -7.74 10.46 -4.84
CA PRO A 251 -7.22 10.40 -6.21
C PRO A 251 -7.88 11.39 -7.17
N GLU A 252 -9.10 11.84 -6.85
CA GLU A 252 -9.86 12.91 -7.51
C GLU A 252 -9.14 14.28 -7.47
N ILE A 253 -8.10 14.42 -6.63
CA ILE A 253 -7.25 15.61 -6.57
C ILE A 253 -5.97 15.34 -7.37
N VAL A 254 -5.73 16.21 -8.34
CA VAL A 254 -4.50 16.29 -9.13
C VAL A 254 -4.01 17.75 -9.06
N GLN A 255 -2.71 17.95 -8.83
CA GLN A 255 -2.07 19.27 -8.78
C GLN A 255 -0.68 19.22 -9.44
N ASP A 256 -0.31 20.24 -10.21
CA ASP A 256 0.97 20.30 -10.95
C ASP A 256 2.18 20.71 -10.05
N HIS A 257 2.05 20.54 -8.74
CA HIS A 257 3.07 20.90 -7.76
C HIS A 257 3.02 19.99 -6.52
N PRO A 258 4.16 19.76 -5.84
CA PRO A 258 4.15 19.12 -4.53
C PRO A 258 3.44 20.01 -3.51
N GLY A 259 2.80 19.40 -2.51
CA GLY A 259 2.01 20.16 -1.53
C GLY A 259 1.18 19.28 -0.62
N ASN A 260 0.23 19.88 0.09
CA ASN A 260 -0.74 19.20 0.93
C ASN A 260 -2.11 19.18 0.27
N CYS A 261 -2.76 18.02 0.30
CA CYS A 261 -4.13 17.80 -0.15
C CYS A 261 -5.10 18.82 0.48
N PRO A 262 -5.84 19.61 -0.31
CA PRO A 262 -6.76 20.61 0.21
C PRO A 262 -7.97 20.04 0.97
N ILE A 263 -8.26 18.74 0.87
CA ILE A 263 -9.35 18.08 1.62
C ILE A 263 -8.87 17.55 2.98
N CYS A 264 -7.79 16.76 3.02
CA CYS A 264 -7.34 16.05 4.23
C CYS A 264 -5.97 16.45 4.78
N GLY A 265 -5.22 17.34 4.13
CA GLY A 265 -3.92 17.81 4.59
C GLY A 265 -2.80 16.77 4.57
N MET A 266 -2.96 15.65 3.85
CA MET A 266 -1.85 14.73 3.58
C MET A 266 -1.00 15.23 2.41
N ASP A 267 0.28 14.92 2.48
CA ASP A 267 1.28 15.19 1.46
C ASP A 267 0.89 14.52 0.12
N LEU A 268 1.04 15.25 -1.00
CA LEU A 268 0.71 14.77 -2.34
C LEU A 268 1.89 14.00 -2.95
N VAL A 269 1.61 12.85 -3.57
CA VAL A 269 2.61 11.96 -4.19
C VAL A 269 2.56 12.06 -5.72
N PRO A 270 3.70 11.99 -6.43
CA PRO A 270 3.73 12.15 -7.89
C PRO A 270 2.97 11.03 -8.62
N ILE A 271 2.26 11.40 -9.68
CA ILE A 271 1.41 10.51 -10.49
C ILE A 271 2.23 9.68 -11.47
N ALA A 272 3.32 10.25 -12.02
CA ALA A 272 4.20 9.64 -13.00
C ALA A 272 5.67 10.10 -12.78
N ASN A 273 6.61 9.45 -13.47
CA ASN A 273 8.06 9.76 -13.51
C ASN A 273 8.86 9.52 -12.21
N GLY A 274 8.98 8.24 -11.85
CA GLY A 274 10.29 7.57 -11.87
C GLY A 274 11.29 7.83 -10.75
N ASN A 275 11.23 8.96 -10.03
CA ASN A 275 12.14 9.28 -8.93
C ASN A 275 11.77 8.51 -7.66
N ASN A 276 12.12 7.22 -7.68
CA ASN A 276 12.03 6.21 -6.61
C ASN A 276 12.67 6.64 -5.26
N ALA A 277 13.31 7.80 -5.20
CA ALA A 277 13.84 8.38 -3.99
C ALA A 277 12.72 8.83 -3.02
N ASP A 278 11.63 9.41 -3.50
CA ASP A 278 10.71 10.18 -2.65
C ASP A 278 9.79 9.30 -1.77
N ASP A 279 9.29 8.18 -2.28
CA ASP A 279 8.56 7.16 -1.48
C ASP A 279 9.45 6.65 -0.33
N ASP A 280 10.69 6.31 -0.66
CA ASP A 280 11.63 5.72 0.28
C ASP A 280 12.18 6.76 1.28
N HIS A 281 12.37 8.01 0.85
CA HIS A 281 12.61 9.15 1.73
C HIS A 281 11.44 9.41 2.68
N THR A 282 10.20 9.30 2.21
CA THR A 282 9.00 9.50 3.04
C THR A 282 8.88 8.43 4.12
N TYR A 283 9.04 7.15 3.76
CA TYR A 283 9.08 6.06 4.74
C TYR A 283 10.26 6.20 5.72
N ARG A 284 11.47 6.51 5.24
CA ARG A 284 12.64 6.77 6.10
C ARG A 284 12.41 7.93 7.07
N ASN A 285 11.80 9.02 6.64
CA ASN A 285 11.47 10.20 7.45
C ASN A 285 10.46 9.85 8.55
N LEU A 286 9.33 9.21 8.19
CA LEU A 286 8.34 8.73 9.16
C LEU A 286 8.93 7.74 10.16
N ARG A 287 9.77 6.80 9.70
CA ARG A 287 10.49 5.84 10.55
C ARG A 287 11.45 6.52 11.52
N MET A 288 12.20 7.54 11.08
CA MET A 288 13.08 8.33 11.96
C MET A 288 12.28 9.11 12.99
N LYS A 289 11.17 9.75 12.60
CA LYS A 289 10.25 10.42 13.52
C LYS A 289 9.66 9.45 14.55
N LEU A 290 9.33 8.22 14.16
CA LEU A 290 8.85 7.18 15.08
C LEU A 290 9.92 6.81 16.12
N TRP A 291 11.16 6.55 15.70
CA TRP A 291 12.26 6.24 16.62
C TRP A 291 12.56 7.39 17.59
N VAL A 292 12.54 8.64 17.12
CA VAL A 292 12.65 9.83 17.98
C VAL A 292 11.48 9.91 18.96
N SER A 293 10.25 9.63 18.52
CA SER A 293 9.07 9.68 19.39
C SER A 293 9.12 8.60 20.48
N ILE A 294 9.45 7.35 20.13
CA ILE A 294 9.63 6.25 21.09
C ILE A 294 10.71 6.60 22.13
N LEU A 295 11.85 7.16 21.69
CA LEU A 295 12.96 7.54 22.57
C LEU A 295 12.55 8.58 23.64
N PHE A 296 11.62 9.48 23.33
CA PHE A 296 11.11 10.48 24.28
C PHE A 296 9.86 10.01 25.05
N THR A 297 8.94 9.26 24.42
CA THR A 297 7.73 8.74 25.06
C THR A 297 8.03 7.67 26.12
N VAL A 298 8.98 6.75 25.87
CA VAL A 298 9.26 5.65 26.81
C VAL A 298 9.72 6.16 28.19
N PRO A 299 10.65 7.13 28.31
CA PRO A 299 10.97 7.73 29.60
C PRO A 299 9.79 8.47 30.27
N ILE A 300 8.94 9.18 29.52
CA ILE A 300 7.74 9.83 30.08
C ILE A 300 6.79 8.79 30.68
N PHE A 301 6.54 7.70 29.95
CA PHE A 301 5.71 6.59 30.41
C PHE A 301 6.28 5.93 31.68
N ILE A 302 7.59 5.67 31.71
CA ILE A 302 8.29 5.12 32.89
C ILE A 302 8.20 6.06 34.10
N LEU A 303 8.30 7.37 33.91
CA LEU A 303 8.11 8.35 34.99
C LEU A 303 6.66 8.32 35.51
N SER A 304 5.68 8.44 34.61
CA SER A 304 4.27 8.55 34.97
C SER A 304 3.69 7.28 35.62
N MET A 305 4.04 6.09 35.12
CA MET A 305 3.65 4.82 35.73
C MET A 305 4.54 4.46 36.94
N GLY A 306 5.78 4.97 36.98
CA GLY A 306 6.74 4.70 38.03
C GLY A 306 6.35 5.24 39.41
N GLU A 307 5.59 6.33 39.45
CA GLU A 307 5.04 6.89 40.69
C GLU A 307 3.94 6.01 41.31
N MET A 308 3.31 5.12 40.52
CA MET A 308 2.27 4.19 41.00
C MET A 308 2.83 2.85 41.49
N LEU A 309 4.13 2.57 41.33
CA LEU A 309 4.74 1.31 41.76
C LEU A 309 4.89 1.22 43.28
N PRO A 310 4.52 0.10 43.92
CA PRO A 310 4.61 -0.06 45.37
C PRO A 310 6.07 0.06 45.84
N GLY A 311 6.28 0.94 46.82
CA GLY A 311 7.61 1.30 47.32
C GLY A 311 8.24 2.54 46.68
N ASN A 312 7.60 3.13 45.66
CA ASN A 312 7.96 4.38 44.96
C ASN A 312 9.49 4.55 44.75
N PRO A 313 10.12 3.74 43.87
CA PRO A 313 11.56 3.83 43.63
C PRO A 313 11.97 5.11 42.90
N ILE A 314 11.09 5.66 42.04
CA ILE A 314 11.40 6.81 41.18
C ILE A 314 11.22 8.14 41.92
N GLY A 315 10.17 8.29 42.74
CA GLY A 315 9.94 9.46 43.59
C GLY A 315 10.96 9.66 44.72
N LYS A 316 11.85 8.68 44.94
CA LYS A 316 13.04 8.80 45.80
C LYS A 316 14.25 9.42 45.10
N ILE A 317 14.27 9.39 43.76
CA ILE A 317 15.37 9.88 42.91
C ILE A 317 15.00 11.24 42.30
N ILE A 318 13.71 11.43 41.95
CA ILE A 318 13.17 12.64 41.33
C ILE A 318 12.02 13.15 42.21
N PRO A 319 12.08 14.38 42.75
CA PRO A 319 10.94 14.97 43.46
C PRO A 319 9.71 15.10 42.54
N PRO A 320 8.47 14.92 43.05
CA PRO A 320 7.25 15.08 42.23
C PRO A 320 7.16 16.42 41.49
N SER A 321 7.67 17.49 42.11
CA SER A 321 7.80 18.82 41.51
C SER A 321 8.61 18.82 40.21
N TRP A 322 9.68 18.02 40.15
CA TRP A 322 10.56 17.91 38.98
C TRP A 322 10.04 16.92 37.94
N SER A 323 9.27 15.90 38.35
CA SER A 323 8.64 14.92 37.44
C SER A 323 7.86 15.63 36.33
N GLY A 324 6.97 16.56 36.69
CA GLY A 324 6.17 17.33 35.72
C GLY A 324 6.99 18.20 34.76
N TRP A 325 8.10 18.80 35.20
CA TRP A 325 9.00 19.57 34.33
C TRP A 325 9.77 18.67 33.36
N ILE A 326 10.22 17.50 33.81
CA ILE A 326 10.90 16.52 32.95
C ILE A 326 9.92 15.99 31.89
N GLN A 327 8.69 15.64 32.29
CA GLN A 327 7.62 15.23 31.36
C GLN A 327 7.32 16.32 30.32
N LEU A 328 7.20 17.59 30.72
CA LEU A 328 7.06 18.72 29.80
C LEU A 328 8.21 18.76 28.78
N VAL A 329 9.47 18.81 29.24
CA VAL A 329 10.65 18.96 28.37
C VAL A 329 10.78 17.80 27.37
N LEU A 330 10.54 16.57 27.80
CA LEU A 330 10.59 15.40 26.92
C LEU A 330 9.38 15.32 25.96
N SER A 331 8.23 15.91 26.31
CA SER A 331 7.06 15.93 25.43
C SER A 331 7.17 16.91 24.26
N LEU A 332 7.96 17.97 24.40
CA LEU A 332 8.09 19.02 23.37
C LEU A 332 8.60 18.49 22.01
N PRO A 333 9.65 17.67 21.92
CA PRO A 333 10.06 17.03 20.65
C PRO A 333 8.95 16.18 20.00
N VAL A 334 8.15 15.47 20.80
CA VAL A 334 7.07 14.61 20.28
C VAL A 334 5.94 15.46 19.69
N VAL A 335 5.48 16.46 20.43
CA VAL A 335 4.35 17.31 20.02
C VAL A 335 4.72 18.24 18.85
N PHE A 336 5.88 18.91 18.92
CA PHE A 336 6.22 20.00 18.00
C PHE A 336 7.19 19.63 16.86
N TYR A 337 7.89 18.49 16.92
CA TYR A 337 8.81 18.07 15.84
C TYR A 337 8.36 16.80 15.11
N THR A 338 8.02 15.73 15.82
CA THR A 338 7.65 14.47 15.15
C THR A 338 6.19 14.48 14.68
N CYS A 339 5.25 14.87 15.55
CA CYS A 339 3.81 14.76 15.31
C CYS A 339 3.09 16.06 14.93
N TRP A 340 3.83 17.15 14.68
CA TRP A 340 3.27 18.46 14.26
C TRP A 340 2.35 18.38 13.03
N SER A 341 2.64 17.47 12.08
CA SER A 341 1.82 17.25 10.90
C SER A 341 0.39 16.77 11.22
N PHE A 342 0.16 16.13 12.36
CA PHE A 342 -1.19 15.73 12.79
C PHE A 342 -2.02 16.94 13.22
N PHE A 343 -1.40 17.93 13.88
CA PHE A 343 -2.06 19.20 14.20
C PHE A 343 -2.34 20.03 12.93
N GLN A 344 -1.44 20.01 11.94
CA GLN A 344 -1.67 20.64 10.64
C GLN A 344 -2.85 19.99 9.89
N ARG A 345 -2.91 18.65 9.84
CA ARG A 345 -4.03 17.89 9.25
C ARG A 345 -5.35 18.14 9.97
N GLY A 346 -5.35 18.13 11.31
CA GLY A 346 -6.50 18.48 12.12
C GLY A 346 -7.02 19.90 11.86
N TRP A 347 -6.12 20.89 11.76
CA TRP A 347 -6.47 22.27 11.45
C TRP A 347 -7.08 22.43 10.04
N VAL A 348 -6.53 21.74 9.02
CA VAL A 348 -7.14 21.69 7.68
C VAL A 348 -8.54 21.08 7.75
N SER A 349 -8.71 19.97 8.46
CA SER A 349 -10.01 19.30 8.64
C SER A 349 -11.07 20.19 9.33
N PHE A 350 -10.71 20.94 10.37
CA PHE A 350 -11.60 21.93 10.98
C PHE A 350 -11.94 23.08 10.01
N LYS A 351 -10.98 23.52 9.18
CA LYS A 351 -11.21 24.57 8.17
C LYS A 351 -12.12 24.10 7.02
N THR A 352 -12.03 22.83 6.61
CA THR A 352 -12.84 22.25 5.51
C THR A 352 -14.17 21.68 5.97
N TRP A 353 -14.44 21.68 7.29
CA TRP A 353 -15.59 21.01 7.93
C TRP A 353 -15.71 19.50 7.70
N ARG A 354 -14.74 18.86 7.02
CA ARG A 354 -14.67 17.40 6.88
C ARG A 354 -13.90 16.81 8.06
N LEU A 355 -14.61 16.64 9.16
CA LEU A 355 -14.11 16.08 10.40
C LEU A 355 -13.70 14.61 10.22
N ASN A 356 -12.51 14.26 10.73
CA ASN A 356 -11.87 12.98 10.53
C ASN A 356 -11.03 12.58 11.77
N MET A 357 -10.32 11.45 11.70
CA MET A 357 -9.51 10.95 12.82
C MET A 357 -8.49 11.98 13.35
N PHE A 358 -7.86 12.77 12.47
CA PHE A 358 -6.88 13.79 12.87
C PHE A 358 -7.52 14.98 13.58
N SER A 359 -8.83 15.27 13.38
CA SER A 359 -9.53 16.31 14.15
C SER A 359 -9.67 15.92 15.63
N LEU A 360 -10.03 14.65 15.92
CA LEU A 360 -10.07 14.13 17.30
C LEU A 360 -8.68 14.11 17.93
N ILE A 361 -7.67 13.63 17.21
CA ILE A 361 -6.29 13.58 17.73
C ILE A 361 -5.79 15.00 18.04
N ALA A 362 -5.95 15.96 17.12
CA ALA A 362 -5.49 17.33 17.33
C ALA A 362 -6.25 18.04 18.45
N LEU A 363 -7.58 17.83 18.57
CA LEU A 363 -8.39 18.42 19.63
C LEU A 363 -8.09 17.80 21.00
N GLY A 364 -8.10 16.46 21.10
CA GLY A 364 -7.88 15.72 22.34
C GLY A 364 -6.45 15.87 22.86
N ALA A 365 -5.43 15.58 22.03
CA ALA A 365 -4.03 15.73 22.43
C ALA A 365 -3.66 17.20 22.65
N GLY A 366 -4.22 18.14 21.87
CA GLY A 366 -4.02 19.57 22.07
C GLY A 366 -4.62 20.06 23.40
N ALA A 367 -5.87 19.71 23.69
CA ALA A 367 -6.52 20.06 24.96
C ALA A 367 -5.84 19.41 26.17
N ALA A 368 -5.38 18.15 26.04
CA ALA A 368 -4.64 17.46 27.11
C ALA A 368 -3.26 18.08 27.36
N PHE A 369 -2.56 18.51 26.31
CA PHE A 369 -1.30 19.23 26.44
C PHE A 369 -1.49 20.60 27.09
N VAL A 370 -2.50 21.37 26.66
CA VAL A 370 -2.84 22.67 27.28
C VAL A 370 -3.28 22.50 28.74
N TYR A 371 -4.10 21.50 29.07
CA TYR A 371 -4.47 21.17 30.45
C TYR A 371 -3.22 20.92 31.30
N SER A 372 -2.31 20.09 30.81
CA SER A 372 -1.09 19.71 31.54
C SER A 372 -0.15 20.91 31.71
N LEU A 373 -0.08 21.81 30.72
CA LEU A 373 0.65 23.06 30.80
C LEU A 373 0.05 24.01 31.86
N VAL A 374 -1.27 24.19 31.88
CA VAL A 374 -1.96 25.04 32.87
C VAL A 374 -1.87 24.44 34.28
N GLY A 375 -1.97 23.12 34.43
CA GLY A 375 -1.78 22.41 35.70
C GLY A 375 -0.35 22.53 36.25
N LEU A 376 0.67 22.51 35.39
CA LEU A 376 2.08 22.65 35.79
C LEU A 376 2.44 24.11 36.15
N PHE A 377 1.99 25.10 35.38
CA PHE A 377 2.33 26.51 35.60
C PHE A 377 1.41 27.24 36.59
N PHE A 378 0.14 26.86 36.68
CA PHE A 378 -0.88 27.54 37.49
C PHE A 378 -1.70 26.57 38.38
N PRO A 379 -1.05 25.76 39.24
CA PRO A 379 -1.75 24.76 40.06
C PRO A 379 -2.76 25.36 41.06
N GLN A 380 -2.68 26.66 41.33
CA GLN A 380 -3.61 27.39 42.22
C GLN A 380 -4.99 27.64 41.59
N ILE A 381 -5.15 27.48 40.27
CA ILE A 381 -6.46 27.63 39.59
C ILE A 381 -7.35 26.41 39.84
N PHE A 382 -6.77 25.27 40.22
CA PHE A 382 -7.48 24.02 40.40
C PHE A 382 -8.05 23.86 41.82
N PRO A 383 -9.26 23.30 41.95
CA PRO A 383 -9.83 22.86 43.24
C PRO A 383 -8.90 21.89 43.98
N ASP A 384 -8.98 21.85 45.31
CA ASP A 384 -8.15 20.96 46.12
C ASP A 384 -8.55 19.48 45.95
N GLU A 385 -9.79 19.20 45.56
CA GLU A 385 -10.29 17.86 45.22
C GLU A 385 -9.67 17.27 43.94
N LEU A 386 -9.01 18.10 43.11
CA LEU A 386 -8.25 17.69 41.92
C LEU A 386 -6.73 17.60 42.17
N LYS A 387 -6.29 17.78 43.43
CA LYS A 387 -4.89 17.69 43.83
C LYS A 387 -4.64 16.38 44.59
N ASN A 388 -3.57 15.69 44.23
CA ASN A 388 -3.06 14.55 45.00
C ASN A 388 -2.61 15.00 46.40
N HIS A 389 -2.40 14.05 47.33
CA HIS A 389 -1.95 14.30 48.72
C HIS A 389 -0.73 15.22 48.90
N HIS A 390 0.04 15.47 47.85
CA HIS A 390 1.22 16.34 47.84
C HIS A 390 0.96 17.75 47.23
N GLY A 391 -0.28 18.09 46.89
CA GLY A 391 -0.67 19.38 46.31
C GLY A 391 -0.52 19.50 44.78
N TYR A 392 -0.10 18.43 44.09
CA TYR A 392 0.10 18.40 42.64
C TYR A 392 -1.12 17.82 41.90
N ILE A 393 -1.38 18.33 40.70
CA ILE A 393 -2.46 17.89 39.80
C ILE A 393 -1.95 16.75 38.91
N ALA A 394 -2.83 15.81 38.54
CA ALA A 394 -2.49 14.79 37.55
C ALA A 394 -2.24 15.41 36.16
N LEU A 395 -1.10 15.08 35.54
CA LEU A 395 -0.68 15.59 34.23
C LEU A 395 -0.88 14.52 33.14
N TYR A 396 -1.25 14.93 31.93
CA TYR A 396 -1.52 14.05 30.79
C TYR A 396 -0.41 14.08 29.72
N PHE A 397 0.80 14.53 30.06
CA PHE A 397 1.95 14.53 29.13
C PHE A 397 2.31 13.10 28.66
N GLU A 398 2.16 12.10 29.52
CA GLU A 398 2.22 10.68 29.15
C GLU A 398 1.20 10.38 28.05
N SER A 399 -0.08 10.60 28.32
CA SER A 399 -1.16 10.14 27.45
C SER A 399 -1.13 10.84 26.10
N VAL A 400 -0.80 12.14 26.07
CA VAL A 400 -0.53 12.91 24.84
C VAL A 400 0.57 12.24 24.00
N THR A 401 1.73 11.96 24.61
CA THR A 401 2.88 11.45 23.85
C THR A 401 2.73 9.99 23.46
N VAL A 402 2.05 9.15 24.26
CA VAL A 402 1.71 7.77 23.91
C VAL A 402 0.71 7.73 22.75
N ILE A 403 -0.38 8.51 22.81
CA ILE A 403 -1.37 8.59 21.72
C ILE A 403 -0.71 9.02 20.40
N LEU A 404 0.07 10.10 20.42
CA LEU A 404 0.73 10.61 19.21
C LEU A 404 1.76 9.61 18.64
N THR A 405 2.52 8.92 19.50
CA THR A 405 3.50 7.90 19.07
C THR A 405 2.81 6.65 18.49
N LEU A 406 1.66 6.21 19.05
CA LEU A 406 0.89 5.08 18.50
C LEU A 406 0.25 5.40 17.15
N VAL A 407 -0.26 6.62 16.96
CA VAL A 407 -0.76 7.07 15.63
C VAL A 407 0.37 7.11 14.61
N LEU A 408 1.56 7.61 15.00
CA LEU A 408 2.73 7.64 14.13
C LEU A 408 3.25 6.25 13.77
N LEU A 409 3.15 5.27 14.68
CA LEU A 409 3.43 3.86 14.37
C LEU A 409 2.50 3.34 13.26
N GLY A 410 1.20 3.64 13.33
CA GLY A 410 0.23 3.25 12.30
C GLY A 410 0.58 3.80 10.91
N GLN A 411 0.92 5.09 10.84
CA GLN A 411 1.34 5.75 9.60
C GLN A 411 2.65 5.18 9.03
N VAL A 412 3.60 4.75 9.89
CA VAL A 412 4.81 4.03 9.45
C VAL A 412 4.48 2.63 8.92
N MET A 413 3.51 1.94 9.52
CA MET A 413 3.06 0.64 9.02
C MET A 413 2.34 0.76 7.67
N GLU A 414 1.48 1.76 7.52
CA GLU A 414 0.76 2.08 6.28
C GLU A 414 1.72 2.37 5.13
N ALA A 415 2.68 3.28 5.33
CA ALA A 415 3.71 3.61 4.33
C ALA A 415 4.56 2.38 3.94
N LYS A 416 4.91 1.53 4.91
CA LYS A 416 5.66 0.28 4.66
C LYS A 416 4.84 -0.74 3.84
N ALA A 417 3.53 -0.82 4.05
CA ALA A 417 2.66 -1.73 3.28
C ALA A 417 2.56 -1.29 1.82
N HIS A 418 2.30 -0.01 1.54
CA HIS A 418 2.23 0.50 0.16
C HIS A 418 3.57 0.42 -0.59
N SER A 419 4.70 0.65 0.10
CA SER A 419 6.05 0.54 -0.47
C SER A 419 6.38 -0.87 -1.00
N LYS A 420 5.89 -1.94 -0.34
CA LYS A 420 5.99 -3.32 -0.88
C LYS A 420 5.31 -3.42 -2.25
N THR A 421 4.05 -3.00 -2.36
CA THR A 421 3.22 -3.23 -3.56
C THR A 421 3.77 -2.52 -4.80
N ASN A 422 4.24 -1.27 -4.67
CA ASN A 422 4.88 -0.53 -5.75
C ASN A 422 6.13 -1.25 -6.32
N SER A 423 6.79 -2.11 -5.53
CA SER A 423 8.01 -2.81 -5.95
C SER A 423 7.79 -3.91 -7.00
N ALA A 424 6.55 -4.40 -7.19
CA ALA A 424 6.26 -5.36 -8.27
C ALA A 424 6.15 -4.66 -9.64
N ILE A 425 5.42 -3.55 -9.71
CA ILE A 425 5.25 -2.73 -10.93
C ILE A 425 6.61 -2.20 -11.43
N LYS A 426 7.54 -1.97 -10.49
CA LYS A 426 8.92 -1.54 -10.77
C LYS A 426 9.71 -2.47 -11.70
N GLU A 427 9.51 -3.79 -11.63
CA GLU A 427 10.22 -4.72 -12.52
C GLU A 427 9.71 -4.63 -13.96
N LEU A 428 8.41 -4.34 -14.17
CA LEU A 428 7.86 -4.07 -15.51
C LEU A 428 8.44 -2.78 -16.12
N ILE A 429 8.63 -1.74 -15.31
CA ILE A 429 9.19 -0.45 -15.78
C ILE A 429 10.66 -0.61 -16.22
N LYS A 430 11.44 -1.51 -15.60
CA LYS A 430 12.81 -1.85 -16.06
C LYS A 430 12.84 -2.54 -17.42
N LEU A 431 11.71 -2.97 -17.98
CA LEU A 431 11.71 -3.68 -19.25
C LEU A 431 11.94 -2.76 -20.46
N SER A 432 11.69 -1.45 -20.35
CA SER A 432 11.94 -0.49 -21.42
C SER A 432 13.44 -0.12 -21.53
N PRO A 433 14.05 -0.17 -22.73
CA PRO A 433 15.45 0.23 -22.92
C PRO A 433 15.60 1.75 -22.87
N SER A 434 16.66 2.26 -22.23
CA SER A 434 16.95 3.70 -22.12
C SER A 434 17.56 4.31 -23.38
N GLU A 435 18.12 3.49 -24.27
CA GLU A 435 18.82 3.90 -25.48
C GLU A 435 18.28 3.17 -26.71
N ALA A 436 18.36 3.82 -27.87
CA ALA A 436 18.14 3.22 -29.19
C ALA A 436 19.31 3.54 -30.13
N THR A 437 19.52 2.70 -31.15
CA THR A 437 20.46 2.99 -32.25
C THR A 437 19.69 3.53 -33.44
N ARG A 438 19.76 4.83 -33.70
CA ARG A 438 19.23 5.44 -34.94
C ARG A 438 20.24 5.31 -36.07
N VAL A 439 19.77 5.08 -37.29
CA VAL A 439 20.60 5.08 -38.50
C VAL A 439 20.35 6.37 -39.26
N GLU A 440 21.37 7.21 -39.39
CA GLU A 440 21.27 8.51 -40.03
C GLU A 440 22.38 8.64 -41.09
N ASN A 441 21.99 8.77 -42.36
CA ASN A 441 22.92 8.73 -43.51
C ASN A 441 23.83 7.48 -43.57
N GLY A 442 23.33 6.34 -43.07
CA GLY A 442 24.09 5.08 -43.00
C GLY A 442 25.04 4.97 -41.80
N ILE A 443 25.01 5.93 -40.87
CA ILE A 443 25.82 5.92 -39.64
C ILE A 443 24.94 5.52 -38.46
N ASP A 444 25.35 4.48 -37.73
CA ASP A 444 24.74 4.06 -36.46
C ASP A 444 25.06 5.09 -35.37
N LYS A 445 24.04 5.79 -34.86
CA LYS A 445 24.13 6.74 -33.73
C LYS A 445 23.27 6.26 -32.56
N LYS A 446 23.87 6.07 -31.39
CA LYS A 446 23.11 5.91 -30.14
C LYS A 446 22.43 7.22 -29.74
N ILE A 447 21.16 7.14 -29.37
CA ILE A 447 20.34 8.24 -28.85
C ILE A 447 19.51 7.74 -27.65
N GLY A 448 19.08 8.66 -26.78
CA GLY A 448 18.10 8.35 -25.74
C GLY A 448 16.73 8.03 -26.33
N ILE A 449 15.95 7.19 -25.64
CA ILE A 449 14.58 6.83 -26.06
C ILE A 449 13.64 8.05 -26.18
N ASP A 450 13.93 9.11 -25.43
CA ASP A 450 13.29 10.43 -25.45
C ASP A 450 13.58 11.25 -26.72
N GLN A 451 14.62 10.90 -27.48
CA GLN A 451 15.09 11.64 -28.66
C GLN A 451 14.62 11.02 -29.99
N ILE A 452 13.95 9.86 -29.93
CA ILE A 452 13.38 9.17 -31.09
C ILE A 452 12.19 9.99 -31.63
N GLN A 453 12.18 10.24 -32.94
CA GLN A 453 11.07 10.93 -33.61
C GLN A 453 10.25 9.97 -34.47
N LEU A 454 8.98 10.32 -34.71
CA LEU A 454 8.11 9.55 -35.61
C LEU A 454 8.72 9.48 -37.01
N GLY A 455 8.89 8.27 -37.52
CA GLY A 455 9.57 8.02 -38.79
C GLY A 455 11.09 7.87 -38.73
N ASP A 456 11.73 7.98 -37.56
CA ASP A 456 13.16 7.64 -37.42
C ASP A 456 13.40 6.17 -37.80
N ILE A 457 14.51 5.91 -38.50
CA ILE A 457 14.97 4.55 -38.80
C ILE A 457 15.89 4.08 -37.68
N LEU A 458 15.47 3.03 -36.97
CA LEU A 458 16.16 2.43 -35.85
C LEU A 458 16.70 1.05 -36.22
N LYS A 459 17.85 0.69 -35.67
CA LYS A 459 18.54 -0.58 -35.88
C LYS A 459 18.52 -1.39 -34.60
N VAL A 460 17.82 -2.51 -34.62
CA VAL A 460 17.75 -3.46 -33.51
C VAL A 460 18.77 -4.57 -33.76
N LYS A 461 19.58 -4.93 -32.77
CA LYS A 461 20.60 -5.99 -32.88
C LYS A 461 20.10 -7.28 -32.23
N PRO A 462 20.71 -8.46 -32.50
CA PRO A 462 20.35 -9.70 -31.82
C PRO A 462 20.42 -9.53 -30.29
N GLY A 463 19.36 -9.90 -29.58
CA GLY A 463 19.22 -9.73 -28.13
C GLY A 463 18.91 -8.30 -27.64
N ASP A 464 18.91 -7.27 -28.49
CA ASP A 464 18.43 -5.94 -28.10
C ASP A 464 16.89 -5.96 -27.92
N LYS A 465 16.39 -5.08 -27.06
CA LYS A 465 14.95 -4.82 -26.92
C LYS A 465 14.48 -3.81 -27.96
N ILE A 466 13.26 -4.01 -28.46
CA ILE A 466 12.62 -3.07 -29.38
C ILE A 466 12.20 -1.82 -28.58
N PRO A 467 12.68 -0.61 -28.91
CA PRO A 467 12.51 0.56 -28.06
C PRO A 467 11.15 1.25 -28.19
N VAL A 468 10.50 1.14 -29.36
CA VAL A 468 9.25 1.84 -29.69
C VAL A 468 8.41 0.96 -30.64
N ASP A 469 7.12 1.25 -30.81
CA ASP A 469 6.31 0.52 -31.79
C ASP A 469 6.67 0.98 -33.22
N GLY A 470 6.70 0.05 -34.18
CA GLY A 470 7.06 0.38 -35.56
C GLY A 470 6.86 -0.76 -36.56
N GLN A 471 7.42 -0.57 -37.75
CA GLN A 471 7.37 -1.50 -38.87
C GLN A 471 8.77 -1.84 -39.38
N ILE A 472 9.07 -3.10 -39.71
CA ILE A 472 10.36 -3.51 -40.29
C ILE A 472 10.49 -2.95 -41.70
N THR A 473 11.63 -2.32 -42.01
CA THR A 473 11.92 -1.71 -43.32
C THR A 473 13.03 -2.39 -44.12
N ASP A 474 13.90 -3.18 -43.48
CA ASP A 474 15.00 -3.92 -44.11
C ASP A 474 15.40 -5.11 -43.22
N GLY A 475 15.40 -6.32 -43.78
CA GLY A 475 15.77 -7.55 -43.09
C GLY A 475 14.61 -8.31 -42.44
N ASN A 476 14.96 -9.38 -41.72
CA ASN A 476 14.04 -10.27 -41.00
C ASN A 476 14.70 -10.79 -39.73
N SER A 477 13.89 -11.18 -38.74
CA SER A 477 14.34 -11.81 -37.49
C SER A 477 13.20 -12.56 -36.80
N SER A 478 13.57 -13.49 -35.94
CA SER A 478 12.68 -14.02 -34.90
C SER A 478 12.50 -12.99 -33.78
N ILE A 479 11.27 -12.77 -33.30
CA ILE A 479 10.99 -11.79 -32.23
C ILE A 479 10.20 -12.47 -31.10
N ASP A 480 10.73 -12.38 -29.88
CA ASP A 480 10.09 -12.87 -28.67
C ASP A 480 9.11 -11.81 -28.14
N GLU A 481 7.83 -12.04 -28.44
CA GLU A 481 6.70 -11.22 -27.98
C GLU A 481 6.08 -11.73 -26.66
N SER A 482 6.64 -12.78 -26.02
CA SER A 482 6.06 -13.48 -24.86
C SER A 482 5.76 -12.57 -23.67
N MET A 483 6.53 -11.50 -23.49
CA MET A 483 6.35 -10.49 -22.44
C MET A 483 5.08 -9.63 -22.63
N LEU A 484 4.50 -9.60 -23.83
CA LEU A 484 3.27 -8.86 -24.17
C LEU A 484 2.11 -9.79 -24.52
N THR A 485 2.35 -10.87 -25.28
CA THR A 485 1.29 -11.80 -25.74
C THR A 485 1.08 -12.99 -24.82
N GLY A 486 2.09 -13.37 -24.04
CA GLY A 486 2.13 -14.62 -23.28
C GLY A 486 2.48 -15.87 -24.11
N GLU A 487 2.71 -15.73 -25.42
CA GLU A 487 3.04 -16.85 -26.30
C GLU A 487 4.55 -17.19 -26.23
N PRO A 488 4.96 -18.42 -25.88
CA PRO A 488 6.36 -18.76 -25.58
C PRO A 488 7.20 -19.10 -26.81
N ILE A 489 6.68 -18.93 -28.02
CA ILE A 489 7.36 -19.23 -29.28
C ILE A 489 7.62 -17.90 -30.01
N PRO A 490 8.89 -17.54 -30.30
CA PRO A 490 9.20 -16.34 -31.07
C PRO A 490 8.52 -16.33 -32.45
N VAL A 491 8.01 -15.17 -32.84
CA VAL A 491 7.31 -14.96 -34.11
C VAL A 491 8.34 -14.52 -35.16
N GLU A 492 8.40 -15.21 -36.29
CA GLU A 492 9.18 -14.79 -37.46
C GLU A 492 8.56 -13.54 -38.10
N LYS A 493 9.35 -12.49 -38.30
CA LYS A 493 8.90 -11.18 -38.81
C LYS A 493 9.77 -10.73 -39.99
N GLN A 494 9.14 -10.16 -41.00
CA GLN A 494 9.74 -9.77 -42.28
C GLN A 494 9.47 -8.30 -42.61
N GLU A 495 10.03 -7.81 -43.72
CA GLU A 495 9.82 -6.44 -44.20
C GLU A 495 8.33 -6.14 -44.40
N GLY A 496 7.85 -5.07 -43.76
CA GLY A 496 6.43 -4.71 -43.71
C GLY A 496 5.65 -5.20 -42.48
N ASP A 497 6.20 -6.11 -41.68
CA ASP A 497 5.55 -6.54 -40.43
C ASP A 497 5.72 -5.50 -39.31
N HIS A 498 4.71 -5.40 -38.44
CA HIS A 498 4.75 -4.54 -37.25
C HIS A 498 5.43 -5.24 -36.05
N VAL A 499 6.14 -4.43 -35.26
CA VAL A 499 6.90 -4.83 -34.07
C VAL A 499 6.56 -3.94 -32.88
N SER A 500 6.50 -4.52 -31.68
CA SER A 500 5.98 -3.85 -30.47
C SER A 500 7.08 -3.49 -29.47
N SER A 501 6.97 -2.33 -28.83
CA SER A 501 7.89 -1.87 -27.80
C SER A 501 8.04 -2.87 -26.64
N GLY A 502 9.27 -3.09 -26.16
CA GLY A 502 9.61 -3.95 -25.02
C GLY A 502 9.77 -5.44 -25.33
N THR A 503 9.39 -5.89 -26.53
CA THR A 503 9.68 -7.23 -27.04
C THR A 503 11.19 -7.40 -27.29
N ILE A 504 11.66 -8.65 -27.36
CA ILE A 504 13.09 -8.97 -27.49
C ILE A 504 13.38 -9.49 -28.90
N ASN A 505 14.38 -8.92 -29.56
CA ASN A 505 14.84 -9.40 -30.86
C ASN A 505 15.72 -10.66 -30.70
N GLY A 506 15.48 -11.67 -31.54
CA GLY A 506 16.18 -12.96 -31.55
C GLY A 506 17.55 -12.92 -32.22
N ASP A 507 17.70 -13.61 -33.35
CA ASP A 507 19.00 -13.99 -33.92
C ASP A 507 19.62 -12.99 -34.91
N ARG A 508 18.85 -12.05 -35.48
CA ARG A 508 19.30 -11.15 -36.57
C ARG A 508 19.14 -9.69 -36.25
N SER A 509 19.90 -8.84 -36.93
CA SER A 509 19.66 -7.38 -36.92
C SER A 509 18.75 -6.97 -38.06
N PHE A 510 17.76 -6.13 -37.78
CA PHE A 510 16.89 -5.51 -38.78
C PHE A 510 16.83 -3.99 -38.61
N LEU A 511 16.41 -3.29 -39.66
CA LEU A 511 16.01 -1.88 -39.57
C LEU A 511 14.49 -1.78 -39.45
N MET A 512 14.03 -0.88 -38.59
CA MET A 512 12.62 -0.56 -38.42
C MET A 512 12.40 0.94 -38.48
N LYS A 513 11.18 1.35 -38.83
CA LYS A 513 10.71 2.72 -38.77
C LYS A 513 9.80 2.91 -37.56
N ALA A 514 10.06 3.93 -36.76
CA ALA A 514 9.21 4.27 -35.61
C ALA A 514 7.82 4.77 -36.06
N GLU A 515 6.75 4.15 -35.55
CA GLU A 515 5.35 4.52 -35.85
C GLU A 515 4.59 5.08 -34.65
N ARG A 516 4.93 4.66 -33.42
CA ARG A 516 4.42 5.27 -32.17
C ARG A 516 5.54 5.36 -31.15
N ILE A 517 5.60 6.48 -30.42
CA ILE A 517 6.68 6.79 -29.48
C ILE A 517 6.11 7.27 -28.14
N GLY A 518 6.88 7.11 -27.06
CA GLY A 518 6.47 7.56 -25.72
C GLY A 518 5.15 6.94 -25.26
N SER A 519 4.20 7.80 -24.85
CA SER A 519 2.85 7.45 -24.38
C SER A 519 2.05 6.58 -25.36
N ASP A 520 2.33 6.73 -26.65
CA ASP A 520 1.48 6.18 -27.71
C ASP A 520 1.82 4.71 -28.02
N THR A 521 2.92 4.19 -27.46
CA THR A 521 3.33 2.79 -27.59
C THR A 521 2.36 1.84 -26.87
N LEU A 522 2.19 0.62 -27.39
CA LEU A 522 1.40 -0.44 -26.76
C LEU A 522 1.83 -0.70 -25.32
N LEU A 523 3.14 -0.74 -25.05
CA LEU A 523 3.68 -0.96 -23.72
C LEU A 523 3.31 0.19 -22.75
N ALA A 524 3.39 1.45 -23.19
CA ALA A 524 3.00 2.59 -22.37
C ALA A 524 1.48 2.59 -22.07
N GLN A 525 0.65 2.26 -23.06
CA GLN A 525 -0.79 2.11 -22.88
C GLN A 525 -1.15 0.97 -21.90
N ILE A 526 -0.48 -0.19 -21.99
CA ILE A 526 -0.64 -1.30 -21.04
C ILE A 526 -0.22 -0.86 -19.62
N ILE A 527 0.93 -0.20 -19.47
CA ILE A 527 1.39 0.33 -18.18
C ILE A 527 0.38 1.33 -17.60
N GLN A 528 -0.17 2.22 -18.43
CA GLN A 528 -1.19 3.17 -17.98
C GLN A 528 -2.48 2.46 -17.54
N LEU A 529 -3.01 1.53 -18.33
CA LEU A 529 -4.21 0.76 -17.99
C LEU A 529 -4.05 -0.05 -16.69
N VAL A 530 -2.89 -0.67 -16.49
CA VAL A 530 -2.54 -1.40 -15.25
C VAL A 530 -2.42 -0.45 -14.06
N ASN A 531 -1.82 0.72 -14.25
CA ASN A 531 -1.67 1.75 -13.23
C ASN A 531 -3.03 2.35 -12.81
N ASP A 532 -3.92 2.63 -13.78
CA ASP A 532 -5.27 3.15 -13.53
C ASP A 532 -6.15 2.09 -12.84
N ALA A 533 -6.07 0.82 -13.28
CA ALA A 533 -6.74 -0.30 -12.61
C ALA A 533 -6.23 -0.50 -11.17
N SER A 534 -4.90 -0.48 -10.96
CA SER A 534 -4.28 -0.63 -9.63
C SER A 534 -4.55 0.55 -8.69
N ARG A 535 -4.91 1.73 -9.21
CA ARG A 535 -5.33 2.91 -8.43
C ARG A 535 -6.83 2.94 -8.14
N SER A 536 -7.62 2.05 -8.72
CA SER A 536 -9.04 1.93 -8.40
C SER A 536 -9.23 1.53 -6.93
N LYS A 537 -9.96 2.36 -6.16
CA LYS A 537 -10.02 2.23 -4.69
C LYS A 537 -10.63 0.90 -4.24
N ALA A 538 -9.89 0.16 -3.42
CA ALA A 538 -10.42 -0.94 -2.62
C ALA A 538 -11.63 -0.45 -1.79
N PRO A 539 -12.83 -1.09 -1.91
CA PRO A 539 -14.05 -0.56 -1.30
C PRO A 539 -14.00 -0.34 0.22
N ILE A 540 -13.17 -1.13 0.92
CA ILE A 540 -13.12 -1.18 2.39
C ILE A 540 -12.69 0.14 3.05
N GLN A 541 -11.79 0.91 2.41
CA GLN A 541 -11.23 2.13 3.01
C GLN A 541 -12.29 3.22 3.22
N ARG A 542 -13.27 3.31 2.30
CA ARG A 542 -14.39 4.27 2.33
C ARG A 542 -15.32 4.08 3.55
N LEU A 543 -15.29 2.91 4.20
CA LEU A 543 -16.12 2.65 5.40
C LEU A 543 -15.52 3.31 6.65
N THR A 544 -14.20 3.20 6.86
CA THR A 544 -13.51 3.77 8.04
C THR A 544 -13.60 5.30 8.07
N ASP A 545 -13.45 5.94 6.90
CA ASP A 545 -13.62 7.40 6.75
C ASP A 545 -15.05 7.83 7.12
N LYS A 546 -16.06 7.10 6.62
CA LYS A 546 -17.48 7.42 6.82
C LYS A 546 -17.95 7.17 8.26
N VAL A 547 -17.37 6.18 8.95
CA VAL A 547 -17.54 6.02 10.40
C VAL A 547 -16.94 7.22 11.14
N SER A 548 -15.75 7.68 10.73
CA SER A 548 -15.09 8.85 11.35
C SER A 548 -15.89 10.15 11.16
N GLU A 549 -16.41 10.41 9.96
CA GLU A 549 -17.22 11.60 9.62
C GLU A 549 -18.47 11.73 10.51
N VAL A 550 -19.04 10.61 10.98
CA VAL A 550 -20.21 10.58 11.90
C VAL A 550 -19.80 10.52 13.38
N PHE A 551 -18.76 9.75 13.72
CA PHE A 551 -18.31 9.55 15.10
C PHE A 551 -17.69 10.82 15.70
N VAL A 552 -16.88 11.56 14.94
CA VAL A 552 -16.17 12.76 15.43
C VAL A 552 -17.15 13.86 15.92
N PRO A 553 -18.19 14.26 15.15
CA PRO A 553 -19.21 15.19 15.64
C PRO A 553 -19.91 14.71 16.93
N ILE A 554 -20.28 13.43 17.00
CA ILE A 554 -21.02 12.86 18.15
C ILE A 554 -20.16 12.94 19.42
N VAL A 555 -18.88 12.58 19.34
CA VAL A 555 -17.94 12.68 20.47
C VAL A 555 -17.77 14.12 20.94
N ILE A 556 -17.65 15.08 20.02
CA ILE A 556 -17.53 16.51 20.35
C ILE A 556 -18.81 17.03 21.03
N ILE A 557 -19.98 16.64 20.53
CA ILE A 557 -21.28 16.99 21.14
C ILE A 557 -21.38 16.41 22.56
N ILE A 558 -21.01 15.14 22.76
CA ILE A 558 -21.02 14.50 24.09
C ILE A 558 -20.06 15.22 25.04
N ALA A 559 -18.83 15.54 24.61
CA ALA A 559 -17.86 16.26 25.43
C ALA A 559 -18.38 17.66 25.84
N ILE A 560 -19.04 18.39 24.94
CA ILE A 560 -19.69 19.68 25.24
C ILE A 560 -20.85 19.49 26.23
N LEU A 561 -21.69 18.48 26.06
CA LEU A 561 -22.78 18.18 27.01
C LEU A 561 -22.26 17.76 28.39
N THR A 562 -21.17 17.00 28.46
CA THR A 562 -20.47 16.69 29.72
C THR A 562 -19.94 17.96 30.38
N PHE A 563 -19.26 18.83 29.63
CA PHE A 563 -18.78 20.13 30.14
C PHE A 563 -19.93 20.94 30.73
N LEU A 564 -21.01 21.15 29.97
CA LEU A 564 -22.17 21.93 30.39
C LEU A 564 -22.87 21.34 31.62
N THR A 565 -23.04 20.02 31.68
CA THR A 565 -23.71 19.35 32.80
C THR A 565 -22.94 19.54 34.10
N TRP A 566 -21.62 19.31 34.09
CA TRP A 566 -20.77 19.49 35.26
C TRP A 566 -20.60 20.97 35.65
N TRP A 567 -20.52 21.88 34.67
CA TRP A 567 -20.46 23.32 34.92
C TRP A 567 -21.74 23.87 35.57
N LEU A 568 -22.91 23.34 35.20
CA LEU A 568 -24.21 23.78 35.72
C LEU A 568 -24.61 23.12 37.06
N TRP A 569 -24.20 21.88 37.32
CA TRP A 569 -24.66 21.11 38.50
C TRP A 569 -23.67 21.05 39.68
N VAL A 570 -22.42 21.51 39.54
CA VAL A 570 -21.40 21.46 40.62
C VAL A 570 -20.87 22.87 40.96
N PRO A 571 -21.54 23.64 41.84
CA PRO A 571 -21.28 25.08 41.98
C PRO A 571 -19.91 25.49 42.56
N SER A 572 -19.28 24.64 43.38
CA SER A 572 -18.06 24.99 44.14
C SER A 572 -16.77 25.01 43.32
N ALA A 573 -16.74 24.31 42.19
CA ALA A 573 -15.51 23.93 41.49
C ALA A 573 -15.69 23.83 39.96
N SER A 574 -16.72 24.49 39.44
CA SER A 574 -17.48 24.09 38.26
C SER A 574 -16.69 24.00 36.94
N LEU A 575 -15.84 24.98 36.64
CA LEU A 575 -15.10 25.04 35.36
C LEU A 575 -14.00 23.99 35.25
N ALA A 576 -13.21 23.76 36.30
CA ALA A 576 -12.08 22.83 36.27
C ALA A 576 -12.57 21.37 36.14
N PHE A 577 -13.58 20.99 36.92
CA PHE A 577 -14.20 19.66 36.81
C PHE A 577 -14.93 19.46 35.48
N GLY A 578 -15.70 20.45 35.01
CA GLY A 578 -16.37 20.37 33.71
C GLY A 578 -15.38 20.16 32.56
N PHE A 579 -14.27 20.90 32.56
CA PHE A 579 -13.23 20.76 31.55
C PHE A 579 -12.47 19.43 31.66
N ALA A 580 -12.10 18.98 32.86
CA ALA A 580 -11.41 17.71 33.07
C ALA A 580 -12.27 16.50 32.61
N ASN A 581 -13.57 16.50 32.91
CA ASN A 581 -14.47 15.44 32.48
C ASN A 581 -14.73 15.46 30.97
N ALA A 582 -14.88 16.64 30.36
CA ALA A 582 -14.99 16.76 28.89
C ALA A 582 -13.70 16.34 28.18
N LEU A 583 -12.54 16.66 28.76
CA LEU A 583 -11.24 16.21 28.27
C LEU A 583 -11.10 14.69 28.36
N ALA A 584 -11.56 14.07 29.46
CA ALA A 584 -11.57 12.61 29.59
C ALA A 584 -12.42 11.94 28.49
N VAL A 585 -13.59 12.50 28.15
CA VAL A 585 -14.40 12.03 27.00
C VAL A 585 -13.61 12.11 25.69
N LEU A 586 -12.94 13.24 25.41
CA LEU A 586 -12.15 13.42 24.18
C LEU A 586 -10.94 12.47 24.10
N ILE A 587 -10.26 12.21 25.22
CA ILE A 587 -9.11 11.28 25.27
C ILE A 587 -9.58 9.83 25.09
N VAL A 588 -10.59 9.38 25.85
CA VAL A 588 -11.08 7.99 25.81
C VAL A 588 -11.73 7.66 24.46
N ALA A 589 -12.37 8.63 23.81
CA ALA A 589 -12.94 8.44 22.47
C ALA A 589 -11.91 8.54 21.33
N CYS A 590 -10.64 8.86 21.59
CA CYS A 590 -9.63 9.00 20.55
C CYS A 590 -9.31 7.62 19.92
N PRO A 591 -9.64 7.36 18.64
CA PRO A 591 -9.75 6.00 18.10
C PRO A 591 -8.39 5.44 17.63
N CYS A 592 -7.36 5.52 18.48
CA CYS A 592 -5.96 5.19 18.17
C CYS A 592 -5.80 3.75 17.64
N ALA A 593 -6.55 2.80 18.22
CA ALA A 593 -6.55 1.40 17.78
C ALA A 593 -7.21 1.21 16.40
N LEU A 594 -8.20 2.03 16.02
CA LEU A 594 -8.84 1.99 14.71
C LEU A 594 -7.87 2.45 13.60
N GLY A 595 -7.10 3.51 13.88
CA GLY A 595 -6.04 3.99 12.99
C GLY A 595 -4.87 3.02 12.80
N LEU A 596 -4.68 2.08 13.74
CA LEU A 596 -3.73 0.97 13.62
C LEU A 596 -4.33 -0.25 12.91
N ALA A 597 -5.63 -0.51 13.07
CA ALA A 597 -6.29 -1.72 12.59
C ALA A 597 -6.20 -1.90 11.07
N THR A 598 -6.53 -0.87 10.27
CA THR A 598 -6.49 -0.98 8.80
C THR A 598 -5.06 -1.21 8.27
N PRO A 599 -4.03 -0.42 8.65
CA PRO A 599 -2.64 -0.70 8.26
C PRO A 599 -2.12 -2.08 8.70
N MET A 600 -2.52 -2.55 9.90
CA MET A 600 -2.12 -3.88 10.40
C MET A 600 -2.73 -5.00 9.57
N SER A 601 -4.04 -4.96 9.29
CA SER A 601 -4.70 -5.99 8.46
C SER A 601 -4.14 -6.02 7.04
N VAL A 602 -3.84 -4.87 6.44
CA VAL A 602 -3.21 -4.80 5.11
C VAL A 602 -1.78 -5.35 5.13
N MET A 603 -0.97 -5.03 6.15
CA MET A 603 0.41 -5.56 6.27
C MET A 603 0.48 -7.07 6.53
N VAL A 604 -0.58 -7.69 7.07
CA VAL A 604 -0.65 -9.16 7.23
C VAL A 604 -1.16 -9.84 5.96
N GLY A 605 -1.92 -9.13 5.11
CA GLY A 605 -2.37 -9.63 3.81
C GLY A 605 -1.37 -9.48 2.66
N VAL A 606 -0.23 -8.78 2.87
CA VAL A 606 0.78 -8.42 1.84
C VAL A 606 2.21 -8.55 2.37
#